data_AF-A0A934KFR2-F1
#
_entry.id   AF-A0A934KFR2-F1
#
_cell.length_a   1.000
_cell.length_b   1.000
_cell.length_c   1.000
_cell.angle_alpha   90.00
_cell.angle_beta   90.00
_cell.angle_gamma   90.00
#
_symmetry.space_group_name_H-M   'P 1'
#
loop_
_entity.id
_entity.type
_entity.pdbx_description
1 polymer ?
#
loop_
_entity_poly.entity_id
_entity_poly.type
_entity_poly.pdbx_seq_one_letter_code
_entity_poly.pdbx_strand_id
1 'polypeptide(L)'
;MPLSPAPRGGSSVTLPARVNAARYSMWAAAPLALFTFLASSPSATNVSVRVILIALALISPLVLVWVGLRITADAGPAPGATGREALRAGWDWTDMAAFLPLAAGAVLVTASVLVGLTQALDRSLQVSARTAVESFAGQAASYAAALAALVVLVVMRRGLRIRDLGWCLPRALGRLGWLPWLAVGVVGAGVALEIADWLGSFATQVLPNSPNTQCTAVRDEYGGYVAVAIPLVCLIAPLSEETIFRGFLYGWLRRRLPVIPAVLVSSALFSAAHLVVVLALPLFAVGVILALLYEYSHSLIPGAIVHGLFNLVGILAILGATAVC
;
A
#
# COMPACT_ATOMS: atom_id res chain seq x y z
N MET A 1 1.28 39.18 -40.18
CA MET A 1 0.10 38.49 -39.62
C MET A 1 0.28 38.43 -38.11
N PRO A 2 -0.51 39.14 -37.29
CA PRO A 2 -0.35 39.09 -35.84
C PRO A 2 -0.97 37.78 -35.31
N LEU A 3 -0.22 37.07 -34.46
CA LEU A 3 -0.66 35.85 -33.80
C LEU A 3 -1.76 36.18 -32.78
N SER A 4 -2.90 35.50 -32.87
CA SER A 4 -3.99 35.62 -31.90
C SER A 4 -3.53 35.23 -30.48
N PRO A 5 -3.97 35.94 -29.43
CA PRO A 5 -3.64 35.57 -28.06
C PRO A 5 -4.36 34.28 -27.65
N ALA A 6 -3.63 33.38 -26.97
CA ALA A 6 -4.19 32.15 -26.41
C ALA A 6 -5.30 32.46 -25.38
N PRO A 7 -6.40 31.69 -25.34
CA PRO A 7 -7.49 31.96 -24.42
C PRO A 7 -7.04 31.68 -22.98
N ARG A 8 -7.05 32.72 -22.15
CA ARG A 8 -7.01 32.60 -20.69
C ARG A 8 -8.39 32.16 -20.21
N GLY A 9 -8.48 30.98 -19.60
CA GLY A 9 -9.73 30.50 -19.01
C GLY A 9 -9.52 29.17 -18.31
N GLY A 10 -9.05 29.21 -17.06
CA GLY A 10 -9.15 28.06 -16.16
C GLY A 10 -10.60 27.91 -15.75
N SER A 11 -11.35 27.06 -16.45
CA SER A 11 -12.64 26.59 -15.96
C SER A 11 -12.38 25.63 -14.81
N SER A 12 -12.77 26.01 -13.60
CA SER A 12 -12.94 25.05 -12.52
C SER A 12 -14.02 24.06 -12.97
N VAL A 13 -13.63 22.88 -13.42
CA VAL A 13 -14.55 21.80 -13.76
C VAL A 13 -15.26 21.39 -12.47
N THR A 14 -16.44 21.96 -12.24
CA THR A 14 -17.34 21.52 -11.17
C THR A 14 -17.86 20.15 -11.56
N LEU A 15 -17.41 19.13 -10.83
CA LEU A 15 -17.82 17.75 -11.07
C LEU A 15 -19.33 17.60 -10.81
N PRO A 16 -20.07 16.80 -11.61
CA PRO A 16 -21.52 16.68 -11.48
C PRO A 16 -21.97 16.30 -10.07
N ALA A 17 -23.10 16.86 -9.61
CA ALA A 17 -23.66 16.65 -8.26
C ALA A 17 -23.84 15.18 -7.86
N ARG A 18 -23.95 14.27 -8.84
CA ARG A 18 -24.09 12.82 -8.65
C ARG A 18 -22.80 12.14 -8.20
N VAL A 19 -21.64 12.68 -8.58
CA VAL A 19 -20.33 12.21 -8.10
C VAL A 19 -20.17 12.54 -6.62
N ASN A 20 -20.76 13.65 -6.14
CA ASN A 20 -20.76 13.98 -4.71
C ASN A 20 -21.59 13.02 -3.85
N ALA A 21 -22.73 12.51 -4.35
CA ALA A 21 -23.53 11.53 -3.63
C ALA A 21 -22.79 10.18 -3.43
N ALA A 22 -22.14 9.68 -4.48
CA ALA A 22 -21.28 8.50 -4.41
C ALA A 22 -20.10 8.70 -3.42
N ARG A 23 -19.54 9.92 -3.37
CA ARG A 23 -18.51 10.30 -2.40
C ARG A 23 -19.02 10.20 -0.97
N TYR A 24 -20.19 10.77 -0.64
CA TYR A 24 -20.74 10.71 0.73
C TYR A 24 -21.05 9.27 1.20
N SER A 25 -21.44 8.38 0.29
CA SER A 25 -21.71 6.97 0.61
C SER A 25 -20.46 6.17 0.97
N MET A 26 -19.29 6.49 0.40
CA MET A 26 -18.01 5.84 0.77
C MET A 26 -17.53 6.26 2.17
N TRP A 27 -17.80 7.50 2.58
CA TRP A 27 -17.56 7.97 3.94
C TRP A 27 -18.45 7.28 4.98
N ALA A 28 -19.63 6.79 4.60
CA ALA A 28 -20.50 5.99 5.46
C ALA A 28 -20.06 4.50 5.53
N ALA A 29 -19.45 3.97 4.46
CA ALA A 29 -19.04 2.56 4.39
C ALA A 29 -17.82 2.22 5.28
N ALA A 30 -16.88 3.15 5.47
CA ALA A 30 -15.69 2.93 6.32
C ALA A 30 -16.02 2.72 7.80
N PRO A 31 -16.85 3.58 8.43
CA PRO A 31 -17.33 3.34 9.80
C PRO A 31 -18.06 2.00 9.91
N LEU A 32 -18.90 1.64 8.94
CA LEU A 32 -19.61 0.35 8.92
C LEU A 32 -18.67 -0.85 8.82
N ALA A 33 -17.57 -0.77 8.06
CA ALA A 33 -16.54 -1.80 8.01
C ALA A 33 -15.78 -1.91 9.34
N LEU A 34 -15.42 -0.80 9.98
CA LEU A 34 -14.83 -0.79 11.32
C LEU A 34 -15.77 -1.43 12.36
N PHE A 35 -17.07 -1.16 12.29
CA PHE A 35 -18.09 -1.81 13.11
C PHE A 35 -18.16 -3.32 12.87
N THR A 36 -17.96 -3.78 11.63
CA THR A 36 -17.86 -5.21 11.28
C THR A 36 -16.69 -5.90 11.98
N PHE A 37 -15.52 -5.26 11.93
CA PHE A 37 -14.32 -5.78 12.58
C PHE A 37 -14.48 -5.86 14.10
N LEU A 38 -15.00 -4.80 14.71
CA LEU A 38 -15.31 -4.78 16.13
C LEU A 38 -16.32 -5.88 16.51
N ALA A 39 -17.27 -6.23 15.64
CA ALA A 39 -18.19 -7.36 15.82
C ALA A 39 -17.52 -8.72 15.84
N SER A 40 -16.54 -8.89 14.94
CA SER A 40 -15.81 -10.13 14.78
C SER A 40 -14.81 -10.36 15.93
N SER A 41 -14.40 -9.27 16.60
CA SER A 41 -13.46 -9.31 17.71
C SER A 41 -14.00 -10.07 18.94
N PRO A 42 -13.14 -10.76 19.71
CA PRO A 42 -13.52 -11.42 20.97
C PRO A 42 -14.09 -10.46 22.03
N SER A 43 -13.82 -9.15 21.90
CA SER A 43 -14.30 -8.09 22.79
C SER A 43 -15.80 -7.78 22.69
N ALA A 44 -16.47 -8.20 21.61
CA ALA A 44 -17.92 -8.06 21.47
C ALA A 44 -18.65 -9.23 22.16
N THR A 45 -18.68 -9.23 23.50
CA THR A 45 -19.24 -10.34 24.30
C THR A 45 -20.77 -10.44 24.22
N ASN A 46 -21.47 -9.41 23.74
CA ASN A 46 -22.93 -9.38 23.65
C ASN A 46 -23.44 -9.82 22.26
N VAL A 47 -24.20 -10.92 22.21
CA VAL A 47 -24.76 -11.52 20.99
C VAL A 47 -25.59 -10.52 20.17
N SER A 48 -26.40 -9.68 20.82
CA SER A 48 -27.24 -8.69 20.15
C SER A 48 -26.41 -7.60 19.45
N VAL A 49 -25.31 -7.18 20.08
CA VAL A 49 -24.36 -6.23 19.48
C VAL A 49 -23.67 -6.88 18.28
N ARG A 50 -23.29 -8.16 18.39
CA ARG A 50 -22.67 -8.91 17.30
C ARG A 50 -23.56 -9.01 16.06
N VAL A 51 -24.85 -9.32 16.25
CA VAL A 51 -25.83 -9.42 15.14
C VAL A 51 -26.04 -8.08 14.45
N ILE A 52 -26.18 -6.98 15.21
CA ILE A 52 -26.35 -5.64 14.64
C ILE A 52 -25.12 -5.23 13.81
N LEU A 53 -23.93 -5.47 14.34
CA LEU A 53 -22.70 -5.12 13.64
C LEU A 53 -22.45 -6.00 12.40
N ILE A 54 -22.82 -7.30 12.42
CA ILE A 54 -22.79 -8.19 11.23
C ILE A 54 -23.84 -7.74 10.18
N ALA A 55 -25.03 -7.31 10.59
CA ALA A 55 -26.03 -6.80 9.65
C ALA A 55 -25.55 -5.51 8.96
N LEU A 56 -24.94 -4.59 9.72
CA LEU A 56 -24.30 -3.39 9.17
C LEU A 56 -23.12 -3.74 8.24
N ALA A 57 -22.37 -4.79 8.56
CA ALA A 57 -21.29 -5.31 7.72
C ALA A 57 -21.75 -5.70 6.32
N LEU A 58 -22.88 -6.42 6.23
CA LEU A 58 -23.40 -6.93 4.95
C LEU A 58 -23.95 -5.82 4.04
N ILE A 59 -24.32 -4.67 4.62
CA ILE A 59 -24.80 -3.50 3.87
C ILE A 59 -23.63 -2.77 3.19
N SER A 60 -22.43 -2.80 3.79
CA SER A 60 -21.25 -2.07 3.29
C SER A 60 -20.80 -2.50 1.87
N PRO A 61 -20.64 -3.81 1.56
CA PRO A 61 -20.35 -4.29 0.21
C PRO A 61 -21.41 -3.89 -0.81
N LEU A 62 -22.69 -3.91 -0.42
CA LEU A 62 -23.80 -3.55 -1.31
C LEU A 62 -23.79 -2.04 -1.63
N VAL A 63 -23.47 -1.20 -0.64
CA VAL A 63 -23.27 0.24 -0.85
C VAL A 63 -22.06 0.49 -1.75
N LEU A 64 -20.93 -0.20 -1.53
CA LEU A 64 -19.73 -0.08 -2.36
C LEU A 64 -19.97 -0.54 -3.81
N VAL A 65 -20.70 -1.65 -4.01
CA VAL A 65 -21.09 -2.14 -5.34
C VAL A 65 -22.04 -1.17 -6.03
N TRP A 66 -23.06 -0.66 -5.32
CA TRP A 66 -23.99 0.33 -5.87
C TRP A 66 -23.29 1.65 -6.25
N VAL A 67 -22.33 2.10 -5.44
CA VAL A 67 -21.46 3.25 -5.72
C VAL A 67 -20.56 2.97 -6.94
N GLY A 68 -19.96 1.78 -7.00
CA GLY A 68 -19.12 1.36 -8.12
C GLY A 68 -19.86 1.40 -9.46
N LEU A 69 -21.06 0.83 -9.49
CA LEU A 69 -21.94 0.83 -10.66
C LEU A 69 -22.35 2.25 -11.08
N ARG A 70 -22.57 3.16 -10.13
CA ARG A 70 -22.92 4.56 -10.40
C ARG A 70 -21.75 5.39 -10.92
N ILE A 71 -20.53 5.16 -10.43
CA ILE A 71 -19.32 5.86 -10.90
C ILE A 71 -18.95 5.44 -12.34
N THR A 72 -19.15 4.17 -12.71
CA THR A 72 -18.87 3.68 -14.08
C THR A 72 -19.74 4.30 -15.18
N ALA A 73 -20.87 4.89 -14.82
CA ALA A 73 -21.77 5.58 -15.74
C ALA A 73 -21.31 7.02 -16.07
N ASP A 74 -20.53 7.64 -15.19
CA ASP A 74 -20.19 9.07 -15.25
C ASP A 74 -18.68 9.35 -15.48
N ALA A 75 -17.85 8.31 -15.63
CA ALA A 75 -16.43 8.46 -15.93
C ALA A 75 -16.21 8.95 -17.37
N GLY A 76 -16.06 10.27 -17.53
CA GLY A 76 -15.41 10.85 -18.71
C GLY A 76 -13.97 10.32 -18.84
N PRO A 77 -13.41 10.23 -20.06
CA PRO A 77 -12.04 9.78 -20.25
C PRO A 77 -11.09 10.61 -19.38
N ALA A 78 -10.06 9.96 -18.81
CA ALA A 78 -8.99 10.67 -18.12
C ALA A 78 -8.50 11.82 -19.02
N PRO A 79 -8.36 13.06 -18.52
CA PRO A 79 -7.94 14.18 -19.35
C PRO A 79 -6.68 13.78 -20.11
N GLY A 80 -6.71 13.92 -21.43
CA GLY A 80 -5.64 13.51 -22.34
C GLY A 80 -4.36 14.27 -22.01
N ALA A 81 -3.57 13.71 -21.12
CA ALA A 81 -2.25 14.22 -20.79
C ALA A 81 -1.35 13.97 -22.00
N THR A 82 -1.02 15.04 -22.74
CA THR A 82 -0.06 14.98 -23.83
C THR A 82 1.33 15.32 -23.27
N GLY A 83 2.35 14.54 -23.66
CA GLY A 83 3.73 14.73 -23.19
C GLY A 83 4.07 14.00 -21.88
N ARG A 84 5.10 14.49 -21.15
CA ARG A 84 5.68 13.89 -19.92
C ARG A 84 4.65 13.58 -18.80
N GLU A 85 3.43 14.08 -18.91
CA GLU A 85 2.32 13.89 -17.97
C GLU A 85 1.52 12.58 -18.19
N ALA A 86 1.67 11.92 -19.34
CA ALA A 86 0.91 10.72 -19.72
C ALA A 86 1.25 9.47 -18.88
N LEU A 87 2.44 9.41 -18.27
CA LEU A 87 2.97 8.22 -17.58
C LEU A 87 2.57 8.12 -16.11
N ARG A 88 1.77 9.05 -15.60
CA ARG A 88 1.30 9.07 -14.22
C ARG A 88 -0.17 8.70 -14.25
N ALA A 89 -0.63 7.67 -13.55
CA ALA A 89 -2.06 7.35 -13.50
C ALA A 89 -2.90 8.53 -12.97
N GLY A 90 -3.92 8.94 -13.72
CA GLY A 90 -4.74 10.16 -13.57
C GLY A 90 -5.63 10.22 -12.31
N TRP A 91 -5.06 9.92 -11.15
CA TRP A 91 -5.74 9.91 -9.86
C TRP A 91 -6.21 11.31 -9.44
N ASP A 92 -7.44 11.41 -8.95
CA ASP A 92 -7.95 12.58 -8.27
C ASP A 92 -8.13 12.36 -6.76
N TRP A 93 -8.50 13.42 -6.04
CA TRP A 93 -8.69 13.38 -4.58
C TRP A 93 -9.75 12.37 -4.13
N THR A 94 -10.66 11.98 -5.02
CA THR A 94 -11.76 11.07 -4.70
C THR A 94 -11.32 9.63 -4.74
N ASP A 95 -10.39 9.26 -5.64
CA ASP A 95 -9.74 7.95 -5.59
C ASP A 95 -8.96 7.78 -4.29
N MET A 96 -8.26 8.84 -3.84
CA MET A 96 -7.51 8.85 -2.57
C MET A 96 -8.45 8.66 -1.37
N ALA A 97 -9.56 9.40 -1.34
CA ALA A 97 -10.56 9.28 -0.27
C ALA A 97 -11.29 7.92 -0.30
N ALA A 98 -11.46 7.31 -1.47
CA ALA A 98 -12.10 6.01 -1.65
C ALA A 98 -11.18 4.82 -1.33
N PHE A 99 -9.87 4.97 -1.52
CA PHE A 99 -8.91 3.87 -1.35
C PHE A 99 -8.88 3.35 0.09
N LEU A 100 -8.70 4.22 1.08
CA LEU A 100 -8.61 3.82 2.49
C LEU A 100 -9.83 3.04 2.98
N PRO A 101 -11.08 3.51 2.81
CA PRO A 101 -12.26 2.77 3.26
C PRO A 101 -12.46 1.46 2.49
N LEU A 102 -12.15 1.42 1.19
CA LEU A 102 -12.27 0.21 0.37
C LEU A 102 -11.21 -0.83 0.77
N ALA A 103 -9.97 -0.41 0.97
CA ALA A 103 -8.87 -1.25 1.42
C ALA A 103 -9.15 -1.79 2.83
N ALA A 104 -9.55 -0.94 3.78
CA ALA A 104 -9.97 -1.38 5.10
C ALA A 104 -11.13 -2.37 5.04
N GLY A 105 -12.19 -2.08 4.30
CA GLY A 105 -13.32 -3.00 4.14
C GLY A 105 -12.90 -4.36 3.57
N ALA A 106 -12.06 -4.36 2.53
CA ALA A 106 -11.55 -5.58 1.92
C ALA A 106 -10.70 -6.39 2.90
N VAL A 107 -9.75 -5.75 3.61
CA VAL A 107 -8.88 -6.39 4.61
C VAL A 107 -9.71 -7.02 5.71
N LEU A 108 -10.72 -6.31 6.23
CA LEU A 108 -11.55 -6.79 7.31
C LEU A 108 -12.40 -8.00 6.90
N VAL A 109 -12.96 -7.99 5.69
CA VAL A 109 -13.70 -9.13 5.13
C VAL A 109 -12.78 -10.33 4.95
N THR A 110 -11.60 -10.14 4.36
CA THR A 110 -10.66 -11.26 4.14
C THR A 110 -10.13 -11.82 5.45
N ALA A 111 -9.83 -10.97 6.44
CA ALA A 111 -9.44 -11.41 7.78
C ALA A 111 -10.56 -12.24 8.45
N SER A 112 -11.81 -11.81 8.33
CA SER A 112 -12.96 -12.50 8.92
C SER A 112 -13.17 -13.90 8.31
N VAL A 113 -13.07 -14.00 6.99
CA VAL A 113 -13.17 -15.28 6.26
C VAL A 113 -12.00 -16.18 6.63
N LEU A 114 -10.78 -15.64 6.68
CA LEU A 114 -9.59 -16.42 6.98
C LEU A 114 -9.63 -17.00 8.39
N VAL A 115 -9.98 -16.20 9.41
CA VAL A 115 -10.12 -16.69 10.79
C VAL A 115 -11.16 -17.81 10.88
N GLY A 116 -12.29 -17.68 10.17
CA GLY A 116 -13.29 -18.74 10.10
C GLY A 116 -12.77 -20.02 9.45
N LEU A 117 -11.99 -19.90 8.36
CA LEU A 117 -11.39 -21.03 7.66
C LEU A 117 -10.29 -21.71 8.48
N THR A 118 -9.42 -20.95 9.14
CA THR A 118 -8.30 -21.51 9.92
C THR A 118 -8.81 -22.23 11.17
N GLN A 119 -9.90 -21.75 11.77
CA GLN A 119 -10.60 -22.45 12.86
C GLN A 119 -11.29 -23.75 12.40
N ALA A 120 -11.67 -23.84 11.12
CA ALA A 120 -12.32 -25.01 10.52
C ALA A 120 -11.31 -26.05 9.98
N LEU A 121 -10.10 -25.62 9.61
CA LEU A 121 -9.03 -26.49 9.13
C LEU A 121 -8.33 -27.25 10.26
N ASP A 122 -7.83 -28.43 9.92
CA ASP A 122 -7.46 -29.53 10.82
C ASP A 122 -6.57 -29.12 12.02
N ARG A 123 -6.96 -29.62 13.21
CA ARG A 123 -6.28 -29.31 14.49
C ARG A 123 -4.94 -30.02 14.66
N SER A 124 -4.49 -30.76 13.65
CA SER A 124 -3.32 -31.65 13.68
C SER A 124 -1.96 -30.94 13.63
N LEU A 125 -1.89 -29.66 13.21
CA LEU A 125 -0.65 -28.89 13.23
C LEU A 125 -0.24 -28.49 14.66
N GLN A 126 1.08 -28.47 14.92
CA GLN A 126 1.65 -27.82 16.11
C GLN A 126 1.22 -26.35 16.18
N VAL A 127 1.03 -25.83 17.40
CA VAL A 127 0.52 -24.45 17.63
C VAL A 127 1.37 -23.42 16.89
N SER A 128 2.69 -23.51 16.95
CA SER A 128 3.62 -22.62 16.24
C SER A 128 3.44 -22.65 14.72
N ALA A 129 3.22 -23.83 14.14
CA ALA A 129 2.99 -23.99 12.69
C ALA A 129 1.66 -23.37 12.28
N ARG A 130 0.63 -23.57 13.10
CA ARG A 130 -0.66 -22.95 12.87
C ARG A 130 -0.57 -21.43 12.92
N THR A 131 0.03 -20.88 13.97
CA THR A 131 0.23 -19.42 14.11
C THR A 131 0.97 -18.84 12.91
N ALA A 132 2.06 -19.47 12.45
CA ALA A 132 2.81 -19.00 11.29
C ALA A 132 1.98 -19.00 9.99
N VAL A 133 1.19 -20.06 9.76
CA VAL A 133 0.31 -20.17 8.59
C VAL A 133 -0.83 -19.17 8.65
N GLU A 134 -1.45 -19.00 9.83
CA GLU A 134 -2.51 -18.02 10.07
C GLU A 134 -2.01 -16.59 9.85
N SER A 135 -0.85 -16.25 10.42
CA SER A 135 -0.19 -14.96 10.22
C SER A 135 0.15 -14.71 8.75
N PHE A 136 0.76 -15.69 8.08
CA PHE A 136 1.08 -15.56 6.66
C PHE A 136 -0.17 -15.32 5.82
N ALA A 137 -1.18 -16.16 6.01
CA ALA A 137 -2.41 -16.08 5.25
C ALA A 137 -3.12 -14.76 5.54
N GLY A 138 -3.11 -14.27 6.79
CA GLY A 138 -3.74 -13.02 7.20
C GLY A 138 -3.06 -11.80 6.59
N GLN A 139 -1.74 -11.80 6.58
CA GLN A 139 -0.96 -10.73 6.01
C GLN A 139 -1.03 -10.73 4.47
N ALA A 140 -0.91 -11.90 3.83
CA ALA A 140 -1.07 -12.04 2.38
C ALA A 140 -2.47 -11.63 1.92
N ALA A 141 -3.51 -12.03 2.67
CA ALA A 141 -4.88 -11.59 2.47
C ALA A 141 -5.01 -10.07 2.55
N SER A 142 -4.40 -9.44 3.56
CA SER A 142 -4.45 -8.00 3.76
C SER A 142 -3.83 -7.24 2.58
N TYR A 143 -2.67 -7.69 2.10
CA TYR A 143 -2.03 -7.13 0.91
C TYR A 143 -2.87 -7.34 -0.36
N ALA A 144 -3.38 -8.55 -0.57
CA ALA A 144 -4.24 -8.87 -1.72
C ALA A 144 -5.53 -8.03 -1.72
N ALA A 145 -6.14 -7.83 -0.55
CA ALA A 145 -7.32 -7.02 -0.36
C ALA A 145 -7.07 -5.53 -0.67
N ALA A 146 -5.96 -4.97 -0.20
CA ALA A 146 -5.56 -3.59 -0.51
C ALA A 146 -5.28 -3.42 -2.01
N LEU A 147 -4.62 -4.39 -2.65
CA LEU A 147 -4.40 -4.38 -4.10
C LEU A 147 -5.70 -4.54 -4.88
N ALA A 148 -6.63 -5.40 -4.44
CA ALA A 148 -7.93 -5.57 -5.06
C ALA A 148 -8.74 -4.27 -5.01
N ALA A 149 -8.71 -3.56 -3.87
CA ALA A 149 -9.30 -2.23 -3.74
C ALA A 149 -8.73 -1.26 -4.78
N LEU A 150 -7.41 -1.25 -4.96
CA LEU A 150 -6.77 -0.43 -5.99
C LEU A 150 -7.15 -0.86 -7.42
N VAL A 151 -7.23 -2.17 -7.70
CA VAL A 151 -7.65 -2.70 -9.01
C VAL A 151 -9.09 -2.28 -9.32
N VAL A 152 -9.99 -2.32 -8.35
CA VAL A 152 -11.36 -1.81 -8.51
C VAL A 152 -11.34 -0.34 -8.94
N LEU A 153 -10.53 0.50 -8.29
CA LEU A 153 -10.37 1.91 -8.68
C LEU A 153 -9.79 2.07 -10.10
N VAL A 154 -8.79 1.25 -10.48
CA VAL A 154 -8.23 1.23 -11.84
C VAL A 154 -9.30 0.87 -12.86
N VAL A 155 -10.09 -0.18 -12.62
CA VAL A 155 -11.14 -0.66 -13.54
C VAL A 155 -12.27 0.38 -13.67
N MET A 156 -12.62 1.06 -12.58
CA MET A 156 -13.62 2.13 -12.58
C MET A 156 -13.17 3.37 -13.38
N ARG A 157 -11.86 3.55 -13.58
CA ARG A 157 -11.27 4.60 -14.40
C ARG A 157 -11.09 4.12 -15.85
N ARG A 158 -12.03 4.51 -16.73
CA ARG A 158 -11.90 4.26 -18.18
C ARG A 158 -10.58 4.84 -18.72
N GLY A 159 -9.68 3.96 -19.14
CA GLY A 159 -8.41 4.31 -19.79
C GLY A 159 -7.15 4.14 -18.94
N LEU A 160 -7.27 3.87 -17.62
CA LEU A 160 -6.10 3.51 -16.80
C LEU A 160 -5.79 2.02 -16.92
N ARG A 161 -4.51 1.71 -17.11
CA ARG A 161 -3.96 0.36 -17.14
C ARG A 161 -3.03 0.18 -15.94
N ILE A 162 -2.85 -1.06 -15.51
CA ILE A 162 -1.89 -1.41 -14.43
C ILE A 162 -0.46 -0.96 -14.76
N ARG A 163 -0.12 -0.86 -16.05
CA ARG A 163 1.19 -0.36 -16.50
C ARG A 163 1.37 1.13 -16.21
N ASP A 164 0.29 1.90 -16.06
CA ASP A 164 0.31 3.34 -15.75
C ASP A 164 0.60 3.61 -14.27
N LEU A 165 0.60 2.56 -13.44
CA LEU A 165 1.16 2.58 -12.07
C LEU A 165 2.68 2.46 -12.07
N GLY A 166 3.31 2.09 -13.19
CA GLY A 166 4.75 1.91 -13.32
C GLY A 166 5.22 0.46 -13.35
N TRP A 167 4.33 -0.54 -13.48
CA TRP A 167 4.72 -1.92 -13.78
C TRP A 167 5.17 -2.06 -15.25
N CYS A 168 6.32 -1.49 -15.56
CA CYS A 168 6.96 -1.47 -16.87
C CYS A 168 8.49 -1.49 -16.72
N LEU A 169 9.21 -1.80 -17.80
CA LEU A 169 10.67 -1.69 -17.78
C LEU A 169 11.08 -0.24 -17.52
N PRO A 170 12.12 -0.02 -16.69
CA PRO A 170 12.54 1.33 -16.36
C PRO A 170 13.13 2.04 -17.58
N ARG A 171 13.15 3.37 -17.53
CA ARG A 171 13.69 4.20 -18.62
C ARG A 171 15.12 3.77 -19.00
N ALA A 172 15.46 3.86 -20.27
CA ALA A 172 16.83 3.57 -20.71
C ALA A 172 17.84 4.56 -20.12
N LEU A 173 18.99 4.04 -19.68
CA LEU A 173 20.17 4.77 -19.24
C LEU A 173 21.31 4.52 -20.23
N GLY A 174 21.47 5.44 -21.19
CA GLY A 174 22.51 5.36 -22.20
C GLY A 174 22.35 4.17 -23.15
N ARG A 175 23.48 3.64 -23.65
CA ARG A 175 23.51 2.61 -24.70
C ARG A 175 23.12 1.20 -24.22
N LEU A 176 23.20 0.94 -22.91
CA LEU A 176 22.87 -0.36 -22.31
C LEU A 176 21.38 -0.50 -21.98
N GLY A 177 20.54 0.44 -22.42
CA GLY A 177 19.11 0.39 -22.19
C GLY A 177 18.78 0.43 -20.71
N TRP A 178 17.92 -0.47 -20.25
CA TRP A 178 17.44 -0.50 -18.86
C TRP A 178 18.38 -1.23 -17.90
N LEU A 179 19.36 -2.00 -18.40
CA LEU A 179 20.24 -2.86 -17.60
C LEU A 179 21.00 -2.13 -16.46
N PRO A 180 21.46 -0.87 -16.61
CA PRO A 180 22.12 -0.15 -15.52
C PRO A 180 21.24 0.00 -14.26
N TRP A 181 19.91 -0.10 -14.38
CA TRP A 181 19.01 -0.09 -13.23
C TRP A 181 19.19 -1.29 -12.30
N LEU A 182 19.71 -2.42 -12.79
CA LEU A 182 20.05 -3.55 -11.92
C LEU A 182 21.19 -3.19 -10.97
N ALA A 183 22.25 -2.57 -11.49
CA ALA A 183 23.37 -2.10 -10.69
C ALA A 183 22.94 -0.98 -9.72
N VAL A 184 22.11 -0.03 -10.20
CA VAL A 184 21.52 1.01 -9.35
C VAL A 184 20.64 0.39 -8.26
N GLY A 185 19.91 -0.68 -8.56
CA GLY A 185 19.11 -1.41 -7.58
C GLY A 185 19.96 -2.06 -6.49
N VAL A 186 21.04 -2.76 -6.86
CA VAL A 186 21.94 -3.38 -5.88
C VAL A 186 22.64 -2.33 -5.01
N VAL A 187 23.20 -1.29 -5.61
CA VAL A 187 23.84 -0.19 -4.87
C VAL A 187 22.81 0.54 -4.00
N GLY A 188 21.60 0.77 -4.52
CA GLY A 188 20.51 1.40 -3.79
C GLY A 188 20.08 0.58 -2.58
N ALA A 189 20.05 -0.76 -2.68
CA ALA A 189 19.78 -1.65 -1.55
C ALA A 189 20.86 -1.56 -0.48
N GLY A 190 22.14 -1.59 -0.88
CA GLY A 190 23.26 -1.42 0.06
C GLY A 190 23.20 -0.07 0.78
N VAL A 191 22.99 1.02 0.04
CA VAL A 191 22.85 2.38 0.62
C VAL A 191 21.64 2.45 1.56
N ALA A 192 20.51 1.84 1.20
CA ALA A 192 19.33 1.81 2.05
C ALA A 192 19.58 1.07 3.36
N LEU A 193 20.31 -0.05 3.33
CA LEU A 193 20.69 -0.83 4.52
C LEU A 193 21.58 -0.01 5.45
N GLU A 194 22.69 0.54 4.94
CA GLU A 194 23.65 1.31 5.75
C GLU A 194 22.98 2.53 6.41
N ILE A 195 22.14 3.25 5.65
CA ILE A 195 21.40 4.41 6.18
C ILE A 195 20.39 3.97 7.23
N ALA A 196 19.64 2.89 6.97
CA ALA A 196 18.65 2.38 7.92
C ALA A 196 19.31 1.88 9.22
N ASP A 197 20.45 1.19 9.14
CA ASP A 197 21.17 0.69 10.29
C ASP A 197 21.72 1.84 11.14
N TRP A 198 22.30 2.87 10.50
CA TRP A 198 22.77 4.06 11.19
C TRP A 198 21.62 4.82 11.88
N LEU A 199 20.52 5.07 11.15
CA LEU A 199 19.35 5.77 11.69
C LEU A 199 18.60 4.94 12.75
N GLY A 200 18.58 3.62 12.62
CA GLY A 200 18.00 2.70 13.60
C GLY A 200 18.83 2.67 14.89
N SER A 201 20.16 2.66 14.77
CA SER A 201 21.06 2.78 15.92
C SER A 201 20.89 4.12 16.64
N PHE A 202 20.72 5.20 15.89
CA PHE A 202 20.40 6.50 16.48
C PHE A 202 19.00 6.51 17.14
N ALA A 203 17.99 5.96 16.48
CA ALA A 203 16.62 5.93 16.99
C ALA A 203 16.50 5.14 18.29
N THR A 204 17.20 4.00 18.41
CA THR A 204 17.24 3.21 19.65
C THR A 204 17.95 3.93 20.80
N GLN A 205 18.95 4.76 20.52
CA GLN A 205 19.58 5.61 21.55
C GLN A 205 18.66 6.72 22.05
N VAL A 206 17.88 7.33 21.16
CA VAL A 206 16.96 8.43 21.51
C VAL A 206 15.66 7.91 22.11
N LEU A 207 15.22 6.71 21.71
CA LEU A 207 13.98 6.07 22.14
C LEU A 207 14.24 4.68 22.75
N PRO A 208 15.05 4.58 23.83
CA PRO A 208 15.51 3.30 24.38
C PRO A 208 14.39 2.41 24.92
N ASN A 209 13.22 2.99 25.24
CA ASN A 209 12.06 2.28 25.76
C ASN A 209 10.99 2.01 24.69
N SER A 210 11.26 2.31 23.42
CA SER A 210 10.32 2.05 22.32
C SER A 210 10.56 0.66 21.74
N PRO A 211 9.59 -0.27 21.84
CA PRO A 211 9.78 -1.62 21.35
C PRO A 211 9.78 -1.68 19.83
N ASN A 212 10.65 -2.52 19.26
CA ASN A 212 10.57 -2.90 17.86
C ASN A 212 9.58 -4.07 17.70
N THR A 213 8.28 -3.75 17.70
CA THR A 213 7.21 -4.75 17.62
C THR A 213 7.20 -5.56 16.32
N GLN A 214 7.76 -5.02 15.24
CA GLN A 214 7.94 -5.76 13.99
C GLN A 214 8.99 -6.85 14.12
N CYS A 215 10.12 -6.56 14.79
CA CYS A 215 11.15 -7.55 15.06
C CYS A 215 10.61 -8.70 15.91
N THR A 216 9.89 -8.38 17.00
CA THR A 216 9.29 -9.40 17.88
C THR A 216 8.23 -10.21 17.14
N ALA A 217 7.30 -9.58 16.41
CA ALA A 217 6.27 -10.28 15.65
C ALA A 217 6.88 -11.23 14.61
N VAL A 218 7.89 -10.79 13.86
CA VAL A 218 8.54 -11.65 12.87
C VAL A 218 9.21 -12.86 13.52
N ARG A 219 9.91 -12.65 14.64
CA ARG A 219 10.57 -13.73 15.37
C ARG A 219 9.58 -14.74 15.95
N ASP A 220 8.53 -14.26 16.59
CA ASP A 220 7.55 -15.08 17.30
C ASP A 220 6.65 -15.84 16.32
N GLU A 221 6.24 -15.20 15.22
CA GLU A 221 5.33 -15.80 14.24
C GLU A 221 6.05 -16.67 13.21
N TYR A 222 7.30 -16.36 12.85
CA TYR A 222 8.01 -17.01 11.74
C TYR A 222 9.35 -17.67 12.09
N GLY A 223 9.80 -17.65 13.35
CA GLY A 223 11.10 -18.16 13.79
C GLY A 223 11.49 -19.56 13.25
N GLY A 224 10.51 -20.45 13.09
CA GLY A 224 10.70 -21.80 12.53
C GLY A 224 10.18 -22.01 11.10
N TYR A 225 9.62 -20.99 10.46
CA TYR A 225 8.85 -21.11 9.21
C TYR A 225 9.35 -20.14 8.13
N VAL A 226 10.67 -20.07 7.99
CA VAL A 226 11.37 -19.15 7.06
C VAL A 226 10.87 -19.25 5.61
N ALA A 227 10.58 -20.47 5.14
CA ALA A 227 10.09 -20.73 3.79
C ALA A 227 8.74 -20.05 3.49
N VAL A 228 7.94 -19.78 4.53
CA VAL A 228 6.65 -19.07 4.44
C VAL A 228 6.86 -17.57 4.57
N ALA A 229 7.76 -17.15 5.46
CA ALA A 229 8.00 -15.73 5.74
C ALA A 229 8.70 -14.99 4.61
N ILE A 230 9.70 -15.61 3.96
CA ILE A 230 10.49 -14.96 2.90
C ILE A 230 9.62 -14.50 1.71
N PRO A 231 8.77 -15.35 1.09
CA PRO A 231 7.93 -14.89 -0.02
C PRO A 231 6.98 -13.75 0.38
N LEU A 232 6.43 -13.78 1.59
CA LEU A 232 5.56 -12.72 2.08
C LEU A 232 6.30 -11.41 2.22
N VAL A 233 7.40 -11.41 2.98
CA VAL A 233 8.11 -10.20 3.40
C VAL A 233 8.99 -9.64 2.28
N CYS A 234 9.54 -10.50 1.41
CA CYS A 234 10.49 -10.08 0.38
C CYS A 234 9.85 -9.90 -1.00
N LEU A 235 8.64 -10.43 -1.23
CA LEU A 235 7.94 -10.31 -2.53
C LEU A 235 6.56 -9.68 -2.36
N ILE A 236 5.65 -10.34 -1.65
CA ILE A 236 4.24 -9.91 -1.59
C ILE A 236 4.12 -8.50 -0.99
N ALA A 237 4.79 -8.25 0.13
CA ALA A 237 4.81 -6.95 0.80
C ALA A 237 5.42 -5.85 -0.10
N PRO A 238 6.68 -5.96 -0.58
CA PRO A 238 7.27 -4.96 -1.48
C PRO A 238 6.46 -4.67 -2.74
N LEU A 239 5.95 -5.71 -3.43
CA LEU A 239 5.14 -5.51 -4.64
C LEU A 239 3.86 -4.74 -4.33
N SER A 240 3.21 -5.06 -3.22
CA SER A 240 1.97 -4.40 -2.80
C SER A 240 2.21 -2.97 -2.37
N GLU A 241 3.20 -2.76 -1.52
CA GLU A 241 3.54 -1.46 -0.95
C GLU A 241 4.09 -0.51 -2.02
N GLU A 242 4.96 -0.96 -2.93
CA GLU A 242 5.42 -0.11 -4.02
C GLU A 242 4.26 0.30 -4.94
N THR A 243 3.33 -0.61 -5.23
CA THR A 243 2.14 -0.27 -6.02
C THR A 243 1.29 0.81 -5.33
N ILE A 244 1.05 0.68 -4.02
CA ILE A 244 0.21 1.61 -3.24
C ILE A 244 0.93 2.95 -3.01
N PHE A 245 2.16 2.92 -2.50
CA PHE A 245 2.85 4.13 -2.09
C PHE A 245 3.47 4.89 -3.27
N ARG A 246 3.94 4.20 -4.31
CA ARG A 246 4.67 4.82 -5.43
C ARG A 246 3.78 4.96 -6.67
N GLY A 247 3.15 3.86 -7.09
CA GLY A 247 2.26 3.85 -8.24
C GLY A 247 1.00 4.70 -8.02
N PHE A 248 0.38 4.57 -6.84
CA PHE A 248 -0.86 5.28 -6.48
C PHE A 248 -0.60 6.60 -5.74
N LEU A 249 -0.12 6.56 -4.49
CA LEU A 249 -0.01 7.74 -3.63
C LEU A 249 0.99 8.78 -4.15
N TYR A 250 2.22 8.40 -4.44
CA TYR A 250 3.23 9.31 -4.98
C TYR A 250 2.83 9.83 -6.37
N GLY A 251 2.29 8.95 -7.24
CA GLY A 251 1.76 9.35 -8.55
C GLY A 251 0.67 10.42 -8.44
N TRP A 252 -0.22 10.29 -7.45
CA TRP A 252 -1.25 11.27 -7.13
C TRP A 252 -0.67 12.58 -6.54
N LEU A 253 0.32 12.50 -5.63
CA LEU A 253 1.02 13.65 -5.03
C LEU A 253 1.77 14.46 -6.08
N ARG A 254 2.52 13.81 -6.99
CA ARG A 254 3.35 14.50 -7.99
C ARG A 254 2.58 15.30 -9.02
N ARG A 255 1.29 15.05 -9.19
CA ARG A 255 0.42 15.92 -10.00
C ARG A 255 0.15 17.28 -9.37
N ARG A 256 0.29 17.37 -8.04
CA ARG A 256 -0.09 18.56 -7.24
C ARG A 256 1.11 19.22 -6.58
N LEU A 257 2.16 18.45 -6.35
CA LEU A 257 3.35 18.86 -5.63
C LEU A 257 4.60 18.67 -6.50
N PRO A 258 5.63 19.52 -6.32
CA PRO A 258 6.94 19.29 -6.90
C PRO A 258 7.60 18.03 -6.29
N VAL A 259 8.73 17.61 -6.87
CA VAL A 259 9.41 16.34 -6.54
C VAL A 259 9.63 16.19 -5.04
N ILE A 260 10.33 17.16 -4.43
CA ILE A 260 10.77 17.08 -3.04
C ILE A 260 9.59 16.85 -2.08
N PRO A 261 8.58 17.73 -1.98
CA PRO A 261 7.47 17.50 -1.06
C PRO A 261 6.66 16.24 -1.36
N ALA A 262 6.51 15.83 -2.63
CA ALA A 262 5.84 14.57 -2.95
C ALA A 262 6.62 13.35 -2.43
N VAL A 263 7.96 13.35 -2.59
CA VAL A 263 8.85 12.31 -2.06
C VAL A 263 8.73 12.27 -0.54
N LEU A 264 8.86 13.42 0.13
CA LEU A 264 8.83 13.49 1.59
C LEU A 264 7.48 13.03 2.16
N VAL A 265 6.36 13.50 1.60
CA VAL A 265 5.02 13.11 2.07
C VAL A 265 4.73 11.63 1.82
N SER A 266 5.05 11.10 0.64
CA SER A 266 4.88 9.67 0.35
C SER A 266 5.71 8.79 1.29
N SER A 267 6.96 9.18 1.55
CA SER A 267 7.88 8.45 2.44
C SER A 267 7.47 8.51 3.90
N ALA A 268 6.95 9.66 4.35
CA ALA A 268 6.40 9.82 5.70
C ALA A 268 5.17 8.93 5.91
N LEU A 269 4.26 8.87 4.93
CA LEU A 269 3.07 8.01 4.99
C LEU A 269 3.44 6.52 4.93
N PHE A 270 4.46 6.16 4.13
CA PHE A 270 5.02 4.79 4.10
C PHE A 270 5.56 4.38 5.46
N SER A 271 6.41 5.21 6.06
CA SER A 271 6.96 4.98 7.40
C SER A 271 5.86 4.90 8.47
N ALA A 272 4.92 5.85 8.47
CA ALA A 272 3.82 5.87 9.43
C ALA A 272 2.92 4.63 9.34
N ALA A 273 2.74 4.04 8.15
CA ALA A 273 1.92 2.84 7.98
C ALA A 273 2.48 1.60 8.71
N HIS A 274 3.75 1.62 9.12
CA HIS A 274 4.37 0.54 9.88
C HIS A 274 4.01 0.61 11.38
N LEU A 275 3.56 1.77 11.87
CA LEU A 275 3.12 1.98 13.26
C LEU A 275 4.16 1.60 14.34
N VAL A 276 5.44 1.57 13.97
CA VAL A 276 6.57 1.31 14.89
C VAL A 276 7.44 2.56 14.99
N VAL A 277 7.33 3.27 16.12
CA VAL A 277 7.96 4.58 16.29
C VAL A 277 9.49 4.52 16.19
N VAL A 278 10.13 3.50 16.79
CA VAL A 278 11.59 3.33 16.71
C VAL A 278 12.08 3.10 15.27
N LEU A 279 11.22 2.59 14.38
CA LEU A 279 11.52 2.39 12.97
C LEU A 279 11.13 3.58 12.09
N ALA A 280 10.49 4.61 12.63
CA ALA A 280 9.94 5.69 11.82
C ALA A 280 11.01 6.40 10.99
N LEU A 281 12.15 6.73 11.60
CA LEU A 281 13.26 7.40 10.93
C LEU A 281 13.98 6.53 9.88
N PRO A 282 14.42 5.29 10.17
CA PRO A 282 15.03 4.45 9.15
C PRO A 282 14.08 4.12 8.00
N LEU A 283 12.80 3.79 8.27
CA LEU A 283 11.83 3.49 7.22
C LEU A 283 11.46 4.72 6.39
N PHE A 284 11.49 5.91 6.97
CA PHE A 284 11.33 7.16 6.24
C PHE A 284 12.47 7.33 5.22
N ALA A 285 13.72 7.12 5.63
CA ALA A 285 14.88 7.23 4.74
C ALA A 285 14.85 6.20 3.61
N VAL A 286 14.51 4.94 3.91
CA VAL A 286 14.27 3.90 2.89
C VAL A 286 13.15 4.36 1.95
N GLY A 287 12.05 4.89 2.50
CA GLY A 287 10.93 5.39 1.72
C GLY A 287 11.32 6.47 0.71
N VAL A 288 12.24 7.36 1.08
CA VAL A 288 12.79 8.42 0.21
C VAL A 288 13.57 7.81 -0.95
N ILE A 289 14.43 6.83 -0.68
CA ILE A 289 15.21 6.12 -1.70
C ILE A 289 14.26 5.48 -2.72
N LEU A 290 13.25 4.74 -2.24
CA LEU A 290 12.26 4.08 -3.10
C LEU A 290 11.46 5.08 -3.96
N ALA A 291 11.03 6.20 -3.37
CA ALA A 291 10.31 7.24 -4.12
C ALA A 291 11.19 7.92 -5.18
N LEU A 292 12.48 8.15 -4.90
CA LEU A 292 13.43 8.69 -5.88
C LEU A 292 13.70 7.69 -7.00
N LEU A 293 13.88 6.40 -6.68
CA LEU A 293 14.02 5.35 -7.68
C LEU A 293 12.82 5.34 -8.63
N TYR A 294 11.60 5.47 -8.12
CA TYR A 294 10.40 5.58 -8.94
C TYR A 294 10.36 6.87 -9.77
N GLU A 295 10.65 8.04 -9.19
CA GLU A 295 10.63 9.33 -9.91
C GLU A 295 11.60 9.33 -11.08
N TYR A 296 12.78 8.75 -10.90
CA TYR A 296 13.79 8.72 -11.95
C TYR A 296 13.56 7.57 -12.92
N SER A 297 13.22 6.37 -12.47
CA SER A 297 13.09 5.22 -13.37
C SER A 297 11.77 5.19 -14.14
N HIS A 298 10.74 5.88 -13.65
CA HIS A 298 9.34 5.75 -14.07
C HIS A 298 8.83 4.30 -14.05
N SER A 299 9.39 3.50 -13.15
CA SER A 299 9.09 2.08 -13.00
C SER A 299 9.09 1.70 -11.53
N LEU A 300 8.21 0.77 -11.17
CA LEU A 300 8.16 0.16 -9.85
C LEU A 300 9.23 -0.94 -9.69
N ILE A 301 9.81 -1.43 -10.79
CA ILE A 301 10.72 -2.58 -10.75
C ILE A 301 11.99 -2.28 -9.92
N PRO A 302 12.72 -1.15 -10.13
CA PRO A 302 13.93 -0.90 -9.34
C PRO A 302 13.63 -0.73 -7.84
N GLY A 303 12.54 -0.05 -7.51
CA GLY A 303 12.08 0.13 -6.12
C GLY A 303 11.71 -1.20 -5.47
N ALA A 304 10.93 -2.04 -6.16
CA ALA A 304 10.52 -3.35 -5.65
C ALA A 304 11.71 -4.29 -5.39
N ILE A 305 12.73 -4.26 -6.27
CA ILE A 305 13.96 -5.04 -6.06
C ILE A 305 14.72 -4.54 -4.82
N VAL A 306 14.94 -3.22 -4.71
CA VAL A 306 15.64 -2.61 -3.56
C VAL A 306 14.91 -2.91 -2.25
N HIS A 307 13.59 -2.76 -2.25
CA HIS A 307 12.74 -3.02 -1.09
C HIS A 307 12.75 -4.51 -0.71
N GLY A 308 12.62 -5.41 -1.69
CA GLY A 308 12.69 -6.86 -1.44
C GLY A 308 14.05 -7.30 -0.90
N LEU A 309 15.15 -6.73 -1.40
CA LEU A 309 16.50 -7.01 -0.88
C LEU A 309 16.71 -6.44 0.52
N PHE A 310 16.23 -5.22 0.79
CA PHE A 310 16.23 -4.61 2.12
C PHE A 310 15.51 -5.52 3.13
N ASN A 311 14.30 -5.96 2.78
CA ASN A 311 13.51 -6.87 3.60
C ASN A 311 14.17 -8.24 3.78
N LEU A 312 14.83 -8.76 2.74
CA LEU A 312 15.55 -10.04 2.80
C LEU A 312 16.70 -9.98 3.82
N VAL A 313 17.52 -8.94 3.80
CA VAL A 313 18.60 -8.80 4.77
C VAL A 313 18.04 -8.63 6.19
N GLY A 314 17.01 -7.79 6.36
CA GLY A 314 16.36 -7.58 7.65
C GLY A 314 15.76 -8.86 8.24
N ILE A 315 15.00 -9.62 7.45
CA ILE A 315 14.38 -10.86 7.94
C ILE A 315 15.41 -11.93 8.28
N LEU A 316 16.50 -12.05 7.51
CA LEU A 316 17.60 -12.97 7.83
C LEU A 316 18.31 -12.57 9.13
N ALA A 317 18.50 -11.27 9.38
CA ALA A 317 19.09 -10.79 10.63
C ALA A 317 18.19 -11.11 11.85
N ILE A 318 16.88 -10.88 11.72
CA ILE A 318 15.89 -11.16 12.78
C ILE A 318 15.83 -12.65 13.11
N LEU A 319 15.74 -13.51 12.08
CA LEU A 319 15.58 -14.96 12.22
C LEU A 319 16.90 -15.67 12.57
N GLY A 320 18.04 -15.11 12.15
CA GLY A 320 19.38 -15.59 12.53
C GLY A 320 19.81 -15.20 13.94
N ALA A 321 18.92 -14.60 14.74
CA ALA A 321 19.16 -14.12 16.11
C ALA A 321 20.32 -13.11 16.26
N THR A 322 20.72 -12.46 15.16
CA THR A 322 21.74 -11.39 15.19
C THR A 322 21.14 -10.03 15.51
N ALA A 323 19.84 -9.84 15.24
CA ALA A 323 19.12 -8.63 15.63
C ALA A 323 18.66 -8.70 17.10
N VAL A 324 18.84 -7.61 17.85
CA VAL A 324 18.18 -7.43 19.14
C VAL A 324 16.79 -6.87 18.88
N CYS A 325 15.77 -7.68 19.21
CA CYS A 325 14.44 -7.19 19.51
C CYS A 325 14.40 -6.98 21.04
#